data_AF-M0J1B7-F1
#
_entry.id   AF-M0J1B7-F1
#
_cell.length_a   1.000
_cell.length_b   1.000
_cell.length_c   1.000
_cell.angle_alpha   90.00
_cell.angle_beta   90.00
_cell.angle_gamma   90.00
#
_symmetry.space_group_name_H-M   'P 1'
#
loop_
_entity.id
_entity.type
_entity.pdbx_description
1 polymer ?
#
loop_
_entity_poly.entity_id
_entity_poly.type
_entity_poly.pdbx_seq_one_letter_code
_entity_poly.pdbx_strand_id
1 'polypeptide(L)' 'MPHELNRADKRILTALQGGVRNPSWLAEELDYSRQYIHQRLQLLVAAEYVSNLGHGLYELEELPDEIEDE' A
#
# COMPACT_ATOMS: atom_id res chain seq x y z
N MET A 1 -1.55 17.80 6.83
CA MET A 1 -0.89 17.01 7.88
C MET A 1 -0.41 15.74 7.23
N PRO A 2 0.90 15.43 7.23
CA PRO A 2 1.32 14.09 6.85
C PRO A 2 0.63 13.12 7.82
N HIS A 3 -0.22 12.23 7.28
CA HIS A 3 -0.77 11.16 8.09
C HIS A 3 0.37 10.16 8.31
N GLU A 4 0.75 9.97 9.57
CA GLU A 4 1.68 8.92 9.95
C GLU A 4 1.21 7.58 9.37
N LEU A 5 2.14 6.85 8.73
CA LEU A 5 1.84 5.56 8.14
C LEU A 5 1.56 4.55 9.23
N ASN A 6 0.38 3.94 9.16
CA ASN A 6 0.02 2.90 10.11
C ASN A 6 0.67 1.55 9.71
N ARG A 7 0.53 0.55 10.59
CA ARG A 7 1.08 -0.79 10.35
C ARG A 7 0.63 -1.42 9.03
N ALA A 8 -0.63 -1.21 8.62
CA ALA A 8 -1.14 -1.77 7.37
C ALA A 8 -0.53 -1.08 6.15
N ASP A 9 -0.32 0.25 6.21
CA ASP A 9 0.34 0.98 5.14
C ASP A 9 1.77 0.50 4.90
N LYS A 10 2.55 0.41 5.98
CA LYS A 10 3.94 -0.06 5.92
C LYS A 10 3.99 -1.45 5.27
N ARG A 11 3.11 -2.36 5.70
CA ARG A 11 3.00 -3.71 5.11
C ARG A 11 2.58 -3.71 3.64
N ILE A 12 1.67 -2.82 3.23
CA ILE A 12 1.28 -2.66 1.81
C ILE A 12 2.47 -2.17 0.98
N LEU A 13 3.17 -1.14 1.45
CA LEU A 13 4.33 -0.57 0.74
C LEU A 13 5.45 -1.61 0.60
N THR A 14 5.77 -2.33 1.68
CA THR A 14 6.72 -3.46 1.63
C THR A 14 6.30 -4.54 0.63
N ALA A 15 5.01 -4.91 0.61
CA ALA A 15 4.52 -5.90 -0.35
C ALA A 15 4.62 -5.44 -1.81
N LEU A 16 4.41 -4.15 -2.07
CA LEU A 16 4.53 -3.53 -3.40
C LEU A 16 5.99 -3.37 -3.86
N GLN A 17 6.98 -3.42 -2.97
CA GLN A 17 8.39 -3.56 -3.37
C GLN A 17 8.63 -4.85 -4.18
N GLY A 18 7.79 -5.86 -4.00
CA GLY A 18 7.79 -7.09 -4.80
C GLY A 18 7.18 -6.94 -6.21
N GLY A 19 6.81 -5.73 -6.62
CA GLY A 19 6.21 -5.39 -7.91
C GLY A 19 4.69 -5.19 -7.84
N VAL A 20 4.07 -5.03 -9.00
CA VAL A 20 2.64 -4.71 -9.16
C VAL A 20 1.73 -5.73 -8.45
N ARG A 21 0.78 -5.25 -7.64
CA ARG A 21 -0.21 -6.10 -6.93
C ARG A 21 -1.63 -5.54 -7.05
N ASN A 22 -2.62 -6.40 -6.77
CA ASN A 22 -4.03 -6.00 -6.70
C ASN A 22 -4.58 -6.07 -5.25
N PRO A 23 -5.70 -5.38 -4.94
CA PRO A 23 -6.27 -5.37 -3.59
C PRO A 23 -6.68 -6.74 -3.05
N SER A 24 -7.06 -7.68 -3.92
CA SER A 24 -7.45 -9.02 -3.48
C SER A 24 -6.26 -9.83 -2.98
N TRP A 25 -5.14 -9.75 -3.71
CA TRP A 25 -3.88 -10.38 -3.32
C TRP A 25 -3.32 -9.76 -2.04
N LEU A 26 -3.30 -8.43 -1.94
CA LEU A 26 -2.81 -7.74 -0.75
C LEU A 26 -3.65 -8.06 0.50
N ALA A 27 -4.97 -8.21 0.34
CA ALA A 27 -5.86 -8.59 1.43
C ALA A 27 -5.56 -10.00 1.96
N GLU A 28 -5.36 -10.95 1.05
CA GLU A 28 -5.02 -12.34 1.39
C GLU A 28 -3.63 -12.43 2.03
N GLU A 29 -2.62 -11.82 1.42
CA GLU A 29 -1.24 -11.86 1.88
C GLU A 29 -1.06 -11.19 3.25
N LEU A 30 -1.75 -10.07 3.47
CA LEU A 30 -1.57 -9.26 4.66
C LEU A 30 -2.56 -9.58 5.79
N ASP A 31 -3.47 -10.52 5.56
CA ASP A 31 -4.56 -10.90 6.47
C ASP A 31 -5.42 -9.68 6.88
N TYR A 32 -5.85 -8.92 5.88
CA TYR A 32 -6.75 -7.79 6.03
C TYR A 32 -7.98 -7.94 5.13
N SER A 33 -9.07 -7.25 5.46
CA SER A 33 -10.22 -7.22 4.56
C SER A 33 -9.89 -6.46 3.27
N ARG A 34 -10.44 -6.92 2.14
CA ARG A 34 -10.31 -6.21 0.84
C ARG A 34 -10.78 -4.77 0.91
N GLN A 35 -11.84 -4.50 1.65
CA GLN A 35 -12.36 -3.14 1.86
C GLN A 35 -11.34 -2.26 2.57
N TYR A 36 -10.68 -2.77 3.61
CA TYR A 36 -9.67 -2.04 4.36
C TYR A 36 -8.43 -1.78 3.50
N ILE A 37 -7.93 -2.79 2.78
CA ILE A 37 -6.82 -2.62 1.82
C ILE A 37 -7.16 -1.56 0.78
N HIS A 38 -8.36 -1.58 0.21
CA HIS A 38 -8.77 -0.59 -0.78
C HIS A 38 -8.76 0.82 -0.19
N GLN A 39 -9.27 1.01 1.03
CA GLN A 39 -9.21 2.31 1.71
C GLN A 39 -7.76 2.77 1.92
N ARG A 40 -6.87 1.89 2.38
CA ARG A 40 -5.45 2.24 2.59
C ARG A 40 -4.76 2.60 1.29
N LEU A 41 -4.97 1.84 0.21
CA LEU A 41 -4.41 2.15 -1.12
C LEU A 41 -4.85 3.52 -1.63
N GLN A 42 -6.11 3.93 -1.44
CA GLN A 42 -6.54 5.28 -1.82
C GLN A 42 -5.80 6.38 -1.06
N LEU A 43 -5.50 6.17 0.21
CA LEU A 43 -4.72 7.12 1.02
C LEU A 43 -3.25 7.16 0.58
N LEU A 44 -2.66 6.01 0.25
CA LEU A 44 -1.29 5.92 -0.24
C LEU A 44 -1.12 6.53 -1.63
N VAL A 45 -2.14 6.42 -2.49
CA VAL A 45 -2.19 7.12 -3.78
C VAL A 45 -2.29 8.63 -3.57
N ALA A 46 -3.16 9.08 -2.67
CA ALA A 46 -3.28 10.51 -2.35
C ALA A 46 -2.01 11.10 -1.71
N ALA A 47 -1.19 10.27 -1.08
CA ALA A 47 0.11 10.62 -0.52
C ALA A 47 1.28 10.38 -1.49
N GLU A 48 1.01 10.02 -2.75
CA GLU A 48 2.00 9.83 -3.82
C GLU A 48 3.01 8.68 -3.59
N TYR A 49 2.80 7.83 -2.58
CA TYR A 49 3.65 6.64 -2.37
C TYR A 49 3.34 5.49 -3.34
N VAL A 50 2.12 5.44 -3.86
CA VAL A 50 1.61 4.34 -4.70
C VAL A 50 0.90 4.93 -5.91
N SER A 51 1.07 4.30 -7.07
CA SER A 51 0.30 4.63 -8.28
C SER A 51 -0.75 3.56 -8.57
N ASN A 52 -1.90 3.99 -9.09
CA ASN A 52 -2.93 3.10 -9.59
C ASN A 52 -2.80 3.02 -11.12
N LEU A 53 -2.35 1.87 -11.62
CA LEU A 53 -2.13 1.61 -13.04
C LEU A 53 -3.44 1.36 -13.81
N GLY A 54 -4.59 1.42 -13.13
CA GLY A 54 -5.89 1.03 -13.65
C GLY A 54 -6.20 -0.44 -13.41
N HIS A 55 -7.45 -0.83 -13.63
CA HIS A 55 -7.95 -2.21 -13.47
C HIS A 55 -7.68 -2.85 -12.09
N GLY A 56 -7.46 -2.03 -11.06
CA GLY A 56 -7.15 -2.50 -9.70
C GLY A 56 -5.72 -3.00 -9.53
N LEU A 57 -4.79 -2.54 -10.36
CA LEU A 57 -3.36 -2.79 -10.22
C LEU A 57 -2.66 -1.58 -9.62
N TYR A 58 -1.78 -1.84 -8.65
CA TYR A 58 -1.07 -0.84 -7.89
C TYR A 58 0.43 -1.13 -7.90
N GLU A 59 1.23 -0.08 -8.00
CA GLU A 59 2.69 -0.12 -8.02
C GLU A 59 3.25 0.88 -7.01
N LEU A 60 4.39 0.55 -6.42
CA LEU A 60 5.13 1.45 -5.53
C LEU A 60 5.83 2.53 -6.36
N GLU A 61 5.60 3.79 -6.02
CA GLU A 61 6.30 4.93 -6.65
C GLU A 61 7.47 5.38 -5.78
N GLU A 62 7.23 5.59 -4.49
CA GLU A 62 8.21 6.05 -3.53
C GLU A 62 8.08 5.30 -2.21
N LEU A 63 9.21 4.81 -1.71
CA LEU A 63 9.29 4.21 -0.38
C LEU A 63 9.72 5.31 0.63
N PRO A 64 8.92 5.60 1.66
CA PRO A 64 9.31 6.55 2.69
C PRO A 64 10.40 5.98 3.61
N ASP A 65 11.28 6.85 4.11
CA ASP A 65 12.44 6.50 4.95
C ASP A 65 12.03 5.83 6.29
N GLU A 66 10.84 6.13 6.81
CA GLU A 66 10.32 5.63 8.11
C GLU A 66 9.82 4.17 8.09
N ILE A 67 10.12 3.42 7.02
CA ILE A 67 9.80 1.99 6.88
C ILE A 67 10.97 1.10 7.34
N GLU A 68 12.16 1.65 7.63
CA GLU A 68 13.29 0.88 8.17
C GLU A 68 12.97 0.28 9.56
N ASP A 69 12.61 -1.00 9.53
CA ASP A 69 12.65 -2.06 10.55
C ASP A 69 12.61 -1.67 12.04
N GLU A 70 11.47 -1.93 12.68
CA GLU A 70 11.41 -2.39 14.09
C GLU A 70 11.36 -3.92 14.16
#